data_AF-A0A504Z3I5-F1
#
_entry.id   AF-A0A504Z3I5-F1
#
_cell.length_a   1.000
_cell.length_b   1.000
_cell.length_c   1.000
_cell.angle_alpha   90.00
_cell.angle_beta   90.00
_cell.angle_gamma   90.00
#
_symmetry.space_group_name_H-M   'P 1'
#
loop_
_entity.id
_entity.type
_entity.pdbx_description
1 polymer ?
#
loop_
_entity_poly.entity_id
_entity_poly.type
_entity_poly.pdbx_seq_one_letter_code
_entity_poly.pdbx_strand_id
1 'polypeptide(L)'
;MNNLAIAMTSPAVPSAQNPAIDMEDVYRWVSALTNVDTREGALLELCKIREHVPDLAPLLWHSCGSIAALLQEICAIYPYINPPRLNAHQSNRVCNALALLQCIASHPETRSDFLKANIPLYLYTFLNTNNPTRPFEYLRLTSLGVIGALVKTDEPEVIAFLLGSEIIPLCLVIMEFGSELSKTVSLYAYTALFWKAFFLPRFWFFLPKAEI
;
A
#
# COMPACT_ATOMS: atom_id res chain seq x y z
N MET A 1 -43.10 -33.42 47.45
CA MET A 1 -43.73 -32.16 47.01
C MET A 1 -42.64 -31.12 46.84
N ASN A 2 -42.46 -30.70 45.59
CA ASN A 2 -41.75 -29.54 45.03
C ASN A 2 -40.34 -29.16 45.53
N ASN A 3 -39.34 -29.44 44.67
CA ASN A 3 -38.09 -28.69 44.60
C ASN A 3 -38.05 -27.83 43.32
N LEU A 4 -37.58 -26.61 43.50
CA LEU A 4 -37.44 -25.52 42.55
C LEU A 4 -36.51 -25.87 41.37
N ALA A 5 -36.94 -25.56 40.15
CA ALA A 5 -36.03 -25.40 39.00
C ALA A 5 -36.44 -24.13 38.23
N ILE A 6 -35.65 -23.08 38.42
CA ILE A 6 -35.72 -21.81 37.68
C ILE A 6 -35.03 -22.06 36.34
N ALA A 7 -35.79 -22.13 35.24
CA ALA A 7 -35.23 -22.13 33.89
C ALA A 7 -35.03 -20.69 33.44
N MET A 8 -33.78 -20.24 33.39
CA MET A 8 -33.39 -18.97 32.78
C MET A 8 -33.43 -19.10 31.25
N THR A 9 -34.37 -18.43 30.61
CA THR A 9 -34.34 -18.16 29.16
C THR A 9 -33.35 -17.05 28.87
N SER A 10 -32.21 -17.39 28.27
CA SER A 10 -31.28 -16.41 27.70
C SER A 10 -31.87 -15.80 26.42
N PRO A 11 -31.84 -14.46 26.23
CA PRO A 11 -32.22 -13.87 24.94
C PRO A 11 -31.10 -14.12 23.92
N ALA A 12 -31.48 -14.60 22.74
CA ALA A 12 -30.57 -14.74 21.61
C ALA A 12 -30.06 -13.35 21.18
N VAL A 13 -28.74 -13.18 21.18
CA VAL A 13 -28.07 -11.99 20.64
C VAL A 13 -28.18 -12.05 19.11
N PRO A 14 -28.67 -11.00 18.42
CA PRO A 14 -28.63 -10.98 16.97
C PRO A 14 -27.17 -10.91 16.51
N SER A 15 -26.75 -11.91 15.73
CA SER A 15 -25.47 -11.88 15.01
C SER A 15 -25.48 -10.70 14.06
N ALA A 16 -24.61 -9.73 14.29
CA ALA A 16 -24.33 -8.65 13.36
C ALA A 16 -23.83 -9.29 12.05
N GLN A 17 -24.66 -9.23 11.01
CA GLN A 17 -24.26 -9.55 9.65
C GLN A 17 -23.20 -8.54 9.23
N ASN A 18 -21.96 -9.00 9.02
CA ASN A 18 -21.01 -8.25 8.20
C ASN A 18 -21.72 -7.91 6.87
N PRO A 19 -21.69 -6.65 6.39
CA PRO A 19 -22.27 -6.35 5.08
C PRO A 19 -21.52 -7.21 4.06
N ALA A 20 -22.23 -8.18 3.47
CA ALA A 20 -21.67 -9.01 2.43
C ALA A 20 -21.33 -8.09 1.26
N ILE A 21 -20.03 -7.88 1.02
CA ILE A 21 -19.56 -7.12 -0.14
C ILE A 21 -19.98 -7.91 -1.36
N ASP A 22 -20.82 -7.31 -2.20
CA ASP A 22 -21.22 -7.93 -3.46
C ASP A 22 -20.04 -7.88 -4.44
N MET A 23 -19.59 -9.04 -4.89
CA MET A 23 -18.47 -9.13 -5.82
C MET A 23 -18.80 -8.50 -7.18
N GLU A 24 -20.08 -8.45 -7.56
CA GLU A 24 -20.53 -7.77 -8.78
C GLU A 24 -20.21 -6.27 -8.74
N ASP A 25 -20.39 -5.64 -7.58
CA ASP A 25 -20.03 -4.24 -7.39
C ASP A 25 -18.51 -4.03 -7.51
N VAL A 26 -17.71 -4.98 -6.99
CA VAL A 26 -16.24 -4.95 -7.11
C VAL A 26 -15.82 -5.00 -8.58
N TYR A 27 -16.34 -5.94 -9.37
CA TYR A 27 -16.04 -6.03 -10.80
C TYR A 27 -16.44 -4.76 -11.55
N ARG A 28 -17.61 -4.20 -11.22
CA ARG A 28 -18.07 -2.94 -11.80
C ARG A 28 -17.11 -1.79 -11.50
N TRP A 29 -16.63 -1.66 -10.27
CA TRP A 29 -15.66 -0.61 -9.92
C TRP A 29 -14.30 -0.83 -10.57
N VAL A 30 -13.80 -2.07 -10.64
CA VAL A 30 -12.54 -2.39 -11.33
C VAL A 30 -12.64 -2.04 -12.82
N SER A 31 -13.76 -2.36 -13.46
CA SER A 31 -14.01 -1.97 -14.85
C SER A 31 -14.12 -0.45 -15.00
N ALA A 32 -14.69 0.24 -14.02
CA ALA A 32 -14.85 1.70 -14.04
C ALA A 32 -13.51 2.46 -13.87
N LEU A 33 -12.41 1.79 -13.49
CA LEU A 33 -11.09 2.43 -13.42
C LEU A 33 -10.56 2.87 -14.79
N THR A 34 -10.90 2.18 -15.87
CA THR A 34 -10.36 2.48 -17.20
C THR A 34 -10.94 3.78 -17.77
N ASN A 35 -12.18 4.12 -17.40
CA ASN A 35 -12.86 5.33 -17.85
C ASN A 35 -12.56 6.51 -16.89
N VAL A 36 -12.00 7.59 -17.43
CA VAL A 36 -11.58 8.79 -16.70
C VAL A 36 -12.72 9.42 -15.88
N ASP A 37 -13.95 9.41 -16.40
CA ASP A 37 -15.11 10.05 -15.75
C ASP A 37 -15.58 9.29 -14.51
N THR A 38 -15.46 7.96 -14.53
CA THR A 38 -15.91 7.08 -13.43
C THR A 38 -14.79 6.68 -12.48
N ARG A 39 -13.53 6.85 -12.91
CA ARG A 39 -12.35 6.38 -12.20
C ARG A 39 -12.24 6.93 -10.79
N GLU A 40 -12.54 8.21 -10.59
CA GLU A 40 -12.40 8.82 -9.26
C GLU A 40 -13.33 8.18 -8.22
N GLY A 41 -14.59 7.94 -8.58
CA GLY A 41 -15.54 7.23 -7.73
C GLY A 41 -15.10 5.78 -7.49
N ALA A 42 -14.65 5.09 -8.54
CA ALA A 42 -14.15 3.73 -8.44
C ALA A 42 -12.94 3.59 -7.51
N LEU A 43 -11.97 4.51 -7.60
CA LEU A 43 -10.81 4.55 -6.71
C LEU A 43 -11.22 4.68 -5.25
N LEU A 44 -12.18 5.55 -4.96
CA LEU A 44 -12.67 5.77 -3.61
C LEU A 44 -13.33 4.52 -3.03
N GLU A 45 -14.23 3.88 -3.78
CA GLU A 45 -14.94 2.69 -3.29
C GLU A 45 -14.00 1.49 -3.14
N LEU A 46 -13.15 1.20 -4.14
CA LEU A 46 -12.16 0.12 -4.06
C LEU A 46 -11.20 0.33 -2.87
N CYS A 47 -10.80 1.56 -2.59
CA CYS A 47 -9.92 1.89 -1.47
C CYS A 47 -10.56 1.57 -0.11
N LYS A 48 -11.89 1.74 0.04
CA LYS A 48 -12.63 1.41 1.28
C LYS A 48 -12.72 -0.10 1.52
N ILE A 49 -12.94 -0.86 0.46
CA ILE A 49 -13.16 -2.32 0.56
C ILE A 49 -11.87 -3.15 0.48
N ARG A 50 -10.72 -2.52 0.22
CA ARG A 50 -9.44 -3.20 -0.04
C ARG A 50 -8.99 -4.18 1.05
N GLU A 51 -9.37 -3.95 2.31
CA GLU A 51 -9.01 -4.81 3.45
C GLU A 51 -9.98 -5.98 3.63
N HIS A 52 -11.16 -5.91 3.02
CA HIS A 52 -12.22 -6.90 3.12
C HIS A 52 -12.27 -7.86 1.92
N VAL A 53 -11.58 -7.53 0.82
CA VAL A 53 -11.49 -8.35 -0.39
C VAL A 53 -10.05 -8.86 -0.56
N PRO A 54 -9.74 -10.09 -0.08
CA PRO A 54 -8.38 -10.61 -0.09
C PRO A 54 -7.78 -10.73 -1.51
N ASP A 55 -8.61 -11.10 -2.48
CA ASP A 55 -8.19 -11.32 -3.88
C ASP A 55 -8.25 -10.05 -4.75
N LEU A 56 -8.36 -8.86 -4.13
CA LEU A 56 -8.44 -7.61 -4.87
C LEU A 56 -7.14 -7.32 -5.66
N ALA A 57 -5.98 -7.69 -5.11
CA ALA A 57 -4.70 -7.44 -5.76
C ALA A 57 -4.53 -8.21 -7.08
N PRO A 58 -4.73 -9.55 -7.12
CA PRO A 58 -4.78 -10.30 -8.38
C PRO A 58 -5.84 -9.77 -9.35
N LEU A 59 -7.03 -9.42 -8.84
CA LEU A 59 -8.10 -8.87 -9.66
C LEU A 59 -7.68 -7.57 -10.38
N LEU A 60 -7.06 -6.64 -9.66
CA LEU A 60 -6.55 -5.39 -10.22
C LEU A 60 -5.40 -5.62 -11.20
N TRP A 61 -4.53 -6.59 -10.93
CA TRP A 61 -3.36 -6.87 -11.75
C TRP A 61 -3.74 -7.50 -13.10
N HIS A 62 -4.65 -8.47 -13.09
CA HIS A 62 -5.06 -9.20 -14.29
C HIS A 62 -6.21 -8.53 -15.05
N SER A 63 -6.88 -7.54 -14.47
CA SER A 63 -7.86 -6.72 -15.18
C SER A 63 -7.19 -5.81 -16.22
N CYS A 64 -7.70 -5.86 -17.44
CA CYS A 64 -7.16 -5.10 -18.55
C CYS A 64 -7.24 -3.58 -18.28
N GLY A 65 -6.11 -2.90 -18.35
CA GLY A 65 -6.03 -1.43 -18.23
C GLY A 65 -6.11 -0.89 -16.80
N SER A 66 -6.36 -1.73 -15.78
CA SER A 66 -6.45 -1.27 -14.38
C SER A 66 -5.12 -0.72 -13.86
N ILE A 67 -4.01 -1.45 -14.04
CA ILE A 67 -2.67 -0.95 -13.65
C ILE A 67 -2.29 0.30 -14.44
N ALA A 68 -2.59 0.35 -15.74
CA ALA A 68 -2.33 1.52 -16.56
C ALA A 68 -3.13 2.75 -16.07
N ALA A 69 -4.38 2.56 -15.66
CA ALA A 69 -5.20 3.63 -15.08
C ALA A 69 -4.61 4.15 -13.75
N LEU A 70 -4.13 3.25 -12.88
CA LEU A 70 -3.46 3.66 -11.63
C LEU A 70 -2.17 4.46 -11.90
N LEU A 71 -1.37 4.03 -12.88
CA LEU A 71 -0.17 4.76 -13.28
C LEU A 71 -0.50 6.13 -13.91
N GLN A 72 -1.60 6.25 -14.66
CA GLN A 72 -2.06 7.53 -15.18
C GLN A 72 -2.40 8.50 -14.06
N GLU A 73 -3.02 8.05 -12.97
CA GLU A 73 -3.29 8.90 -11.81
C GLU A 73 -2.01 9.43 -11.15
N ILE A 74 -0.96 8.61 -11.09
CA ILE A 74 0.36 9.05 -10.61
C ILE A 74 0.95 10.10 -11.56
N CYS A 75 1.03 9.80 -12.86
CA CYS A 75 1.62 10.69 -13.84
C CYS A 75 0.87 12.02 -13.97
N ALA A 76 -0.45 12.04 -13.74
CA ALA A 76 -1.26 13.25 -13.75
C ALA A 76 -0.87 14.25 -12.65
N ILE A 77 -0.17 13.80 -11.60
CA ILE A 77 0.28 14.64 -10.49
C ILE A 77 1.63 15.31 -10.77
N TYR A 78 2.48 14.74 -11.61
CA TYR A 78 3.83 15.28 -11.88
C TYR A 78 3.88 16.78 -12.23
N PRO A 79 2.95 17.33 -13.05
CA PRO A 79 2.94 18.76 -13.34
C PRO A 79 2.70 19.67 -12.12
N TYR A 80 2.13 19.14 -11.04
CA TYR A 80 1.82 19.87 -9.81
C TYR A 80 2.89 19.72 -8.73
N ILE A 81 3.92 18.90 -8.97
CA ILE A 81 5.06 18.70 -8.07
C ILE A 81 6.03 19.87 -8.16
N ASN A 82 6.32 20.33 -9.38
CA ASN A 82 7.20 21.46 -9.64
C ASN A 82 6.66 22.32 -10.80
N PRO A 83 6.11 23.53 -10.55
CA PRO A 83 6.00 24.21 -9.25
C PRO A 83 4.99 23.54 -8.31
N PRO A 84 5.17 23.62 -6.98
CA PRO A 84 4.34 22.91 -6.01
C PRO A 84 2.95 23.54 -5.90
N ARG A 85 2.00 23.01 -6.68
CA ARG A 85 0.61 23.49 -6.78
C ARG A 85 -0.42 22.40 -6.48
N LEU A 86 0.01 21.31 -5.85
CA LEU A 86 -0.85 20.20 -5.46
C LEU A 86 -1.91 20.64 -4.45
N ASN A 87 -3.17 20.43 -4.79
CA ASN A 87 -4.29 20.70 -3.87
C ASN A 87 -4.74 19.43 -3.11
N ALA A 88 -5.60 19.61 -2.11
CA ALA A 88 -6.09 18.52 -1.28
C ALA A 88 -6.88 17.46 -2.05
N HIS A 89 -7.70 17.88 -3.02
CA HIS A 89 -8.51 16.97 -3.85
C HIS A 89 -7.62 16.06 -4.71
N GLN A 90 -6.65 16.65 -5.41
CA GLN A 90 -5.66 15.92 -6.22
C GLN A 90 -4.86 14.93 -5.38
N SER A 91 -4.37 15.37 -4.22
CA SER A 91 -3.64 14.51 -3.28
C SER A 91 -4.50 13.33 -2.80
N ASN A 92 -5.74 13.57 -2.38
CA ASN A 92 -6.65 12.50 -1.95
C ASN A 92 -6.93 11.49 -3.07
N ARG A 93 -7.18 11.97 -4.29
CA ARG A 93 -7.47 11.12 -5.45
C ARG A 93 -6.28 10.21 -5.80
N VAL A 94 -5.06 10.76 -5.91
CA VAL A 94 -3.88 9.94 -6.19
C VAL A 94 -3.54 9.02 -5.01
N CYS A 95 -3.75 9.45 -3.76
CA CYS A 95 -3.51 8.60 -2.59
C CYS A 95 -4.45 7.38 -2.55
N ASN A 96 -5.69 7.48 -3.06
CA ASN A 96 -6.54 6.31 -3.25
C ASN A 96 -5.93 5.32 -4.25
N ALA A 97 -5.36 5.81 -5.37
CA ALA A 97 -4.64 4.95 -6.31
C ALA A 97 -3.38 4.33 -5.69
N LEU A 98 -2.61 5.10 -4.92
CA LEU A 98 -1.44 4.60 -4.19
C LEU A 98 -1.81 3.52 -3.16
N ALA A 99 -2.95 3.65 -2.49
CA ALA A 99 -3.43 2.63 -1.56
C ALA A 99 -3.76 1.30 -2.26
N LEU A 100 -4.33 1.35 -3.48
CA LEU A 100 -4.54 0.15 -4.28
C LEU A 100 -3.21 -0.47 -4.76
N LEU A 101 -2.23 0.36 -5.13
CA LEU A 101 -0.88 -0.11 -5.45
C LEU A 101 -0.18 -0.72 -4.23
N GLN A 102 -0.44 -0.20 -3.03
CA GLN A 102 0.04 -0.81 -1.78
C GLN A 102 -0.54 -2.21 -1.59
N CYS A 103 -1.83 -2.42 -1.89
CA CYS A 103 -2.45 -3.75 -1.86
C CYS A 103 -1.75 -4.70 -2.84
N ILE A 104 -1.54 -4.26 -4.09
CA ILE A 104 -0.85 -5.04 -5.13
C ILE A 104 0.59 -5.39 -4.72
N ALA A 105 1.33 -4.44 -4.14
CA ALA A 105 2.68 -4.66 -3.64
C ALA A 105 2.72 -5.64 -2.46
N SER A 106 1.68 -5.64 -1.61
CA SER A 106 1.59 -6.51 -0.44
C SER A 106 1.19 -7.95 -0.78
N HIS A 107 0.55 -8.22 -1.92
CA HIS A 107 0.05 -9.54 -2.26
C HIS A 107 1.14 -10.43 -2.89
N PRO A 108 1.34 -11.68 -2.42
CA PRO A 108 2.45 -12.53 -2.87
C PRO A 108 2.42 -12.84 -4.37
N GLU A 109 1.25 -13.00 -4.98
CA GLU A 109 1.14 -13.35 -6.40
C GLU A 109 1.51 -12.20 -7.34
N THR A 110 1.23 -10.95 -6.96
CA THR A 110 1.39 -9.78 -7.84
C THR A 110 2.67 -8.99 -7.56
N ARG A 111 3.27 -9.17 -6.39
CA ARG A 111 4.45 -8.42 -5.94
C ARG A 111 5.64 -8.54 -6.86
N SER A 112 5.99 -9.76 -7.28
CA SER A 112 7.14 -9.98 -8.15
C SER A 112 6.96 -9.29 -9.50
N ASP A 113 5.75 -9.32 -10.05
CA ASP A 113 5.46 -8.65 -11.32
C ASP A 113 5.37 -7.13 -11.16
N PHE A 114 4.86 -6.64 -10.02
CA PHE A 114 4.88 -5.23 -9.65
C PHE A 114 6.31 -4.65 -9.61
N LEU A 115 7.27 -5.43 -9.08
CA LEU A 115 8.68 -5.08 -9.08
C LEU A 115 9.31 -5.14 -10.48
N LYS A 116 9.07 -6.22 -11.23
CA LYS A 116 9.59 -6.36 -12.61
C LYS A 116 9.10 -5.24 -13.53
N ALA A 117 7.90 -4.74 -13.30
CA ALA A 117 7.33 -3.60 -14.02
C ALA A 117 7.94 -2.24 -13.61
N ASN A 118 8.86 -2.20 -12.65
CA ASN A 118 9.51 -1.00 -12.12
C ASN A 118 8.51 0.07 -11.62
N ILE A 119 7.32 -0.34 -11.20
CA ILE A 119 6.27 0.58 -10.71
C ILE A 119 6.73 1.42 -9.51
N PRO A 120 7.51 0.90 -8.52
CA PRO A 120 7.97 1.71 -7.39
C PRO A 120 8.72 2.98 -7.79
N LEU A 121 9.42 2.99 -8.93
CA LEU A 121 10.22 4.14 -9.38
C LEU A 121 9.37 5.37 -9.69
N TYR A 122 8.11 5.18 -10.08
CA TYR A 122 7.17 6.30 -10.29
C TYR A 122 6.88 7.05 -8.98
N LEU A 123 7.01 6.39 -7.83
CA LEU A 123 6.74 6.99 -6.54
C LEU A 123 7.90 7.84 -6.03
N TYR A 124 9.11 7.68 -6.58
CA TYR A 124 10.30 8.35 -6.08
C TYR A 124 10.25 9.85 -6.34
N THR A 125 9.59 10.27 -7.43
CA THR A 125 9.29 11.68 -7.69
C THR A 125 8.46 12.31 -6.58
N PHE A 126 7.55 11.57 -5.95
CA PHE A 126 6.76 12.06 -4.82
C PHE A 126 7.56 12.10 -3.52
N LEU A 127 8.40 11.09 -3.28
CA LEU A 127 9.27 11.02 -2.11
C LEU A 127 10.32 12.14 -2.08
N ASN A 128 10.78 12.59 -3.25
CA ASN A 128 11.76 13.67 -3.39
C ASN A 128 11.18 15.09 -3.14
N THR A 129 9.88 15.20 -2.86
CA THR A 129 9.27 16.51 -2.60
C THR A 129 9.61 17.03 -1.19
N ASN A 130 9.84 18.34 -1.06
CA ASN A 130 10.17 18.98 0.23
C ASN A 130 9.12 19.99 0.71
N ASN A 131 7.98 20.10 0.00
CA ASN A 131 6.93 21.04 0.37
C ASN A 131 6.20 20.53 1.65
N PRO A 132 6.08 21.34 2.72
CA PRO A 132 5.53 20.91 4.01
C PRO A 132 4.00 21.00 4.10
N THR A 133 3.30 21.36 3.02
CA THR A 133 1.84 21.45 3.05
C THR A 133 1.20 20.06 3.22
N ARG A 134 0.02 20.03 3.85
CA ARG A 134 -0.73 18.79 4.12
C ARG A 134 -0.93 17.89 2.89
N PRO A 135 -1.25 18.39 1.67
CA PRO A 135 -1.37 17.55 0.48
C PRO A 135 -0.08 16.83 0.09
N PHE A 136 1.08 17.48 0.26
CA PHE A 136 2.39 16.88 -0.04
C PHE A 136 2.85 15.91 1.05
N GLU A 137 2.61 16.22 2.33
CA GLU A 137 2.89 15.27 3.42
C GLU A 137 2.06 13.99 3.27
N TYR A 138 0.76 14.12 2.96
CA TYR A 138 -0.10 12.96 2.75
C TYR A 138 0.34 12.11 1.55
N LEU A 139 0.77 12.78 0.47
CA LEU A 139 1.32 12.12 -0.71
C LEU A 139 2.59 11.32 -0.40
N ARG A 140 3.55 11.92 0.33
CA ARG A 140 4.79 11.26 0.75
C ARG A 140 4.51 10.07 1.64
N LEU A 141 3.66 10.25 2.66
CA LEU A 141 3.29 9.21 3.60
C LEU A 141 2.67 8.00 2.90
N THR A 142 1.73 8.23 1.98
CA THR A 142 1.06 7.14 1.25
C THR A 142 2.03 6.44 0.30
N SER A 143 2.93 7.18 -0.35
CA SER A 143 4.00 6.62 -1.20
C SER A 143 4.97 5.76 -0.38
N LEU A 144 5.37 6.21 0.81
CA LEU A 144 6.16 5.41 1.74
C LEU A 144 5.42 4.17 2.22
N GLY A 145 4.08 4.22 2.32
CA GLY A 145 3.24 3.05 2.62
C GLY A 145 3.41 1.92 1.61
N VAL A 146 3.47 2.24 0.31
CA VAL A 146 3.74 1.26 -0.77
C VAL A 146 5.14 0.65 -0.61
N ILE A 147 6.16 1.49 -0.38
CA ILE A 147 7.53 0.99 -0.17
C ILE A 147 7.61 0.15 1.12
N GLY A 148 6.95 0.58 2.19
CA GLY A 148 6.88 -0.16 3.44
C GLY A 148 6.21 -1.52 3.29
N ALA A 149 5.19 -1.63 2.43
CA ALA A 149 4.57 -2.92 2.11
C ALA A 149 5.54 -3.88 1.40
N LEU A 150 6.38 -3.38 0.49
CA LEU A 150 7.44 -4.16 -0.14
C LEU A 150 8.50 -4.59 0.89
N VAL A 151 9.01 -3.65 1.68
CA VAL A 151 10.07 -3.90 2.66
C VAL A 151 9.64 -4.86 3.77
N LYS A 152 8.34 -4.93 4.09
CA LYS A 152 7.80 -5.91 5.06
C LYS A 152 8.09 -7.35 4.65
N THR A 153 8.25 -7.63 3.36
CA THR A 153 8.49 -8.97 2.83
C THR A 153 9.96 -9.36 2.96
N ASP A 154 10.23 -10.66 3.12
CA ASP A 154 11.60 -11.18 3.26
C ASP A 154 12.19 -11.68 1.94
N GLU A 155 11.64 -11.23 0.81
CA GLU A 155 12.11 -11.65 -0.51
C GLU A 155 13.41 -10.95 -0.88
N PRO A 156 14.47 -11.71 -1.24
CA PRO A 156 15.77 -11.13 -1.57
C PRO A 156 15.70 -10.26 -2.83
N GLU A 157 14.82 -10.57 -3.79
CA GLU A 157 14.62 -9.78 -5.00
C GLU A 157 14.10 -8.37 -4.69
N VAL A 158 13.16 -8.26 -3.75
CA VAL A 158 12.62 -6.96 -3.30
C VAL A 158 13.72 -6.11 -2.69
N ILE A 159 14.55 -6.71 -1.83
CA ILE A 159 15.65 -6.01 -1.17
C ILE A 159 16.71 -5.60 -2.19
N ALA A 160 17.12 -6.49 -3.09
CA ALA A 160 18.10 -6.19 -4.12
C ALA A 160 17.63 -5.05 -5.03
N PHE A 161 16.35 -5.06 -5.43
CA PHE A 161 15.74 -3.98 -6.19
C PHE A 161 15.79 -2.64 -5.44
N LEU A 162 15.36 -2.63 -4.18
CA LEU A 162 15.32 -1.42 -3.37
C LEU A 162 16.73 -0.86 -3.09
N LEU A 163 17.72 -1.72 -2.78
CA LEU A 163 19.11 -1.30 -2.60
C LEU A 163 19.77 -0.80 -3.88
N GLY A 164 19.42 -1.38 -5.04
CA GLY A 164 19.89 -0.92 -6.35
C GLY A 164 19.23 0.39 -6.80
N SER A 165 18.27 0.90 -6.03
CA SER A 165 17.53 2.13 -6.31
C SER A 165 17.89 3.24 -5.31
N GLU A 166 17.43 4.47 -5.56
CA GLU A 166 17.72 5.64 -4.71
C GLU A 166 16.87 5.71 -3.43
N ILE A 167 16.29 4.60 -2.96
CA ILE A 167 15.39 4.65 -1.79
C ILE A 167 16.10 5.06 -0.50
N ILE A 168 17.37 4.68 -0.31
CA ILE A 168 18.13 5.02 0.90
C ILE A 168 18.34 6.54 1.00
N PRO A 169 18.90 7.24 -0.02
CA PRO A 169 18.97 8.69 -0.02
C PRO A 169 17.62 9.37 0.22
N LEU A 170 16.55 8.90 -0.44
CA LEU A 170 15.20 9.45 -0.27
C LEU A 170 14.69 9.31 1.17
N CYS A 171 14.88 8.14 1.79
CA CYS A 171 14.49 7.92 3.18
C CYS A 171 15.24 8.86 4.14
N LEU A 172 16.55 9.05 3.93
CA LEU A 172 17.37 9.94 4.76
C LEU A 172 16.91 11.40 4.66
N VAL A 173 16.59 11.88 3.44
CA VAL A 173 16.05 13.23 3.24
C VAL A 173 14.71 13.41 3.98
N ILE A 174 13.81 12.41 3.92
CA ILE A 174 12.53 12.46 4.63
C ILE A 174 12.74 12.40 6.16
N MET A 175 13.70 11.61 6.64
CA MET A 175 14.05 11.55 8.07
C MET A 175 14.55 12.89 8.61
N GLU A 176 15.28 13.65 7.79
CA GLU A 176 15.78 14.98 8.16
C GLU A 176 14.68 16.03 8.13
N PHE A 177 13.93 16.13 7.02
CA PHE A 177 13.04 17.27 6.74
C PHE A 177 11.53 16.99 6.78
N GLY A 178 11.09 15.73 6.85
CA GLY A 178 9.67 15.36 6.80
C GLY A 178 8.89 15.66 8.09
N SER A 179 7.55 15.51 8.05
CA SER A 179 6.73 15.48 9.27
C SER A 179 7.09 14.32 10.20
N GLU A 180 6.72 14.41 11.48
CA GLU A 180 6.98 13.36 12.47
C GLU A 180 6.54 11.96 11.99
N LEU A 181 5.33 11.86 11.44
CA LEU A 181 4.81 10.60 10.93
C LEU A 181 5.60 10.09 9.72
N SER A 182 5.92 10.97 8.77
CA SER A 182 6.77 10.64 7.62
C SER A 182 8.17 10.19 8.05
N LYS A 183 8.75 10.81 9.10
CA LYS A 183 10.03 10.41 9.69
C LYS A 183 9.94 9.01 10.29
N THR A 184 8.89 8.70 11.06
CA THR A 184 8.70 7.37 11.66
C THR A 184 8.61 6.28 10.58
N VAL A 185 7.80 6.50 9.54
CA VAL A 185 7.65 5.51 8.45
C VAL A 185 8.94 5.38 7.63
N SER A 186 9.62 6.48 7.34
CA SER A 186 10.89 6.47 6.64
C SER A 186 11.98 5.74 7.42
N LEU A 187 12.08 6.00 8.74
CA LEU A 187 13.01 5.31 9.64
C LEU A 187 12.71 3.81 9.69
N TYR A 188 11.43 3.41 9.77
CA TYR A 188 11.04 2.01 9.70
C TYR A 188 11.50 1.36 8.39
N ALA A 189 11.22 1.98 7.24
CA ALA A 189 11.61 1.45 5.94
C ALA A 189 13.14 1.33 5.82
N TYR A 190 13.89 2.37 6.23
CA TYR A 190 15.35 2.37 6.25
C TYR A 190 15.92 1.28 7.15
N THR A 191 15.47 1.20 8.40
CA THR A 191 16.01 0.23 9.38
C THR A 191 15.69 -1.21 8.97
N ALA A 192 14.48 -1.46 8.46
CA ALA A 192 14.10 -2.78 7.96
C ALA A 192 14.95 -3.17 6.73
N LEU A 193 15.15 -2.27 5.77
CA LEU A 193 16.05 -2.52 4.63
C LEU A 193 17.48 -2.79 5.08
N PHE A 194 18.02 -1.94 5.96
CA PHE A 194 19.38 -2.06 6.45
C PHE A 194 19.61 -3.40 7.17
N TRP A 195 18.68 -3.79 8.05
CA TRP A 195 18.76 -5.06 8.77
C TRP A 195 18.72 -6.27 7.83
N LYS A 196 17.78 -6.26 6.88
CA LYS A 196 17.62 -7.38 5.96
C LYS A 196 18.76 -7.47 4.93
N ALA A 197 19.32 -6.34 4.52
CA ALA A 197 20.44 -6.26 3.58
C ALA A 197 21.79 -6.65 4.19
N PHE A 198 22.10 -6.17 5.40
CA PHE A 198 23.45 -6.25 5.95
C PHE A 198 23.57 -7.22 7.12
N PHE A 199 22.49 -7.47 7.86
CA PHE A 199 22.54 -8.28 9.07
C PHE A 199 22.04 -9.71 8.84
N LEU A 200 20.93 -9.90 8.11
CA LEU A 200 20.39 -11.23 7.82
C LEU A 200 21.37 -12.16 7.08
N PRO A 201 22.04 -11.73 5.99
CA PRO A 201 22.97 -12.60 5.26
C PRO A 201 24.17 -13.01 6.11
N ARG A 202 24.57 -12.14 7.05
CA ARG A 202 25.70 -12.35 7.95
C ARG A 202 25.35 -13.27 9.12
N PHE A 203 24.10 -13.22 9.59
CA PHE A 203 23.58 -14.11 10.63
C PHE A 203 23.35 -15.54 10.11
N TRP A 204 22.90 -15.69 8.86
CA TRP A 204 22.78 -17.01 8.20
C TRP A 204 24.12 -17.73 8.06
N PHE A 205 25.22 -17.00 7.88
CA PHE A 205 26.57 -17.57 7.84
C PHE A 205 27.07 -18.06 9.20
N PHE A 206 26.46 -17.60 10.30
CA PHE A 206 26.81 -17.95 11.68
C PHE A 206 25.82 -18.90 12.35
N LEU A 207 24.69 -19.20 11.71
CA LEU A 207 23.81 -20.28 12.15
C LEU A 207 24.47 -21.62 11.82
N PRO A 208 24.80 -22.47 12.81
CA PRO A 208 25.25 -23.81 12.52
C PRO A 208 24.15 -24.50 11.71
N LYS A 209 24.51 -25.06 10.55
CA LYS A 209 23.62 -25.92 9.78
C LYS A 209 23.10 -27.01 10.72
N ALA A 210 21.87 -26.86 11.21
CA ALA A 210 21.16 -27.95 11.83
C ALA A 210 20.81 -28.92 10.69
N GLU A 211 21.55 -30.02 10.62
CA GLU A 211 21.23 -31.16 9.78
C GLU A 211 19.81 -31.64 10.12
N ILE A 212 18.94 -31.67 9.11
CA ILE A 212 17.75 -32.53 9.03
C ILE A 212 17.84 -33.24 7.68
#